data_AF-A0A0J6CYT2-F1
#
_entry.id   AF-A0A0J6CYT2-F1
#
_cell.length_a   1.000
_cell.length_b   1.000
_cell.length_c   1.000
_cell.angle_alpha   90.00
_cell.angle_beta   90.00
_cell.angle_gamma   90.00
#
_symmetry.space_group_name_H-M   'P 1'
#
loop_
_entity.id
_entity.type
_entity.pdbx_description
1 polymer ?
#
loop_
_entity_poly.entity_id
_entity_poly.type
_entity_poly.pdbx_seq_one_letter_code
_entity_poly.pdbx_strand_id
1 'polypeptide(L)'
;MKEPRYRIMFSYRMRSVGFLCVHCFDTLDKQIVTIPIYSSYEGIDLQHETVKRLPMQLQNTLLEEKQKLDDGYYSIRTWNIENLG
;
A
#
# COMPACT_ATOMS: atom_id res chain seq x y z
N MET A 1 18.48 11.77 -7.25
CA MET A 1 17.73 11.17 -6.12
C MET A 1 17.84 9.66 -6.24
N LYS A 2 18.11 8.92 -5.14
CA LYS A 2 18.02 7.45 -5.16
C LYS A 2 16.55 7.08 -5.35
N GLU A 3 16.26 6.15 -6.25
CA GLU A 3 14.91 5.64 -6.41
C GLU A 3 14.46 4.93 -5.11
N PRO A 4 13.18 5.05 -4.72
CA PRO A 4 12.66 4.36 -3.55
C PRO A 4 12.70 2.84 -3.79
N ARG A 5 13.18 2.08 -2.78
CA ARG A 5 13.28 0.61 -2.85
C ARG A 5 11.92 -0.02 -3.15
N TYR A 6 10.88 0.43 -2.44
CA TYR A 6 9.53 -0.09 -2.59
C TYR A 6 8.67 0.89 -3.40
N ARG A 7 7.92 0.35 -4.36
CA ARG A 7 6.95 1.11 -5.16
C ARG A 7 5.56 0.53 -4.99
N ILE A 8 4.60 1.31 -4.51
CA ILE A 8 3.21 0.86 -4.42
C ILE A 8 2.66 0.69 -5.84
N MET A 9 2.11 -0.49 -6.11
CA MET A 9 1.51 -0.81 -7.41
C MET A 9 0.00 -0.59 -7.35
N PHE A 10 -0.66 -1.22 -6.38
CA PHE A 10 -2.10 -1.12 -6.21
C PHE A 10 -2.54 -1.51 -4.79
N SER A 11 -3.77 -1.15 -4.47
CA SER A 11 -4.41 -1.50 -3.20
C SER A 11 -5.87 -1.89 -3.36
N TYR A 12 -6.40 -2.65 -2.40
CA TYR A 12 -7.82 -2.94 -2.30
C TYR A 12 -8.27 -3.13 -0.86
N ARG A 13 -9.52 -2.79 -0.58
CA ARG A 13 -10.13 -3.01 0.74
C ARG A 13 -10.69 -4.43 0.84
N MET A 14 -10.28 -5.15 1.88
CA MET A 14 -10.90 -6.42 2.27
C MET A 14 -12.21 -6.13 3.01
N ARG A 15 -13.35 -6.49 2.41
CA ARG A 15 -14.69 -6.09 2.89
C ARG A 15 -15.05 -6.52 4.31
N SER A 16 -14.47 -7.62 4.81
CA SER A 16 -14.88 -8.25 6.08
C SER A 16 -14.03 -7.88 7.29
N VAL A 17 -12.85 -7.28 7.09
CA VAL A 17 -11.82 -7.21 8.16
C VAL A 17 -11.27 -5.81 8.41
N GLY A 18 -11.73 -4.78 7.68
CA GLY A 18 -11.25 -3.41 7.89
C GLY A 18 -9.77 -3.22 7.52
N PHE A 19 -9.26 -4.02 6.57
CA PHE A 19 -7.89 -3.89 6.08
C PHE A 19 -7.87 -3.34 4.65
N LEU A 20 -6.86 -2.51 4.38
CA LEU A 20 -6.39 -2.19 3.05
C LEU A 20 -5.19 -3.10 2.74
N CYS A 21 -5.32 -3.97 1.75
CA CYS A 21 -4.18 -4.70 1.20
C CYS A 21 -3.43 -3.77 0.26
N VAL A 22 -2.14 -3.55 0.54
CA VAL A 22 -1.23 -2.78 -0.28
C VAL A 22 -0.22 -3.72 -0.91
N HIS A 23 -0.05 -3.64 -2.22
CA HIS A 23 0.93 -4.41 -2.97
C HIS A 23 2.05 -3.50 -3.45
N CYS A 24 3.27 -3.82 -3.05
CA CYS A 24 4.47 -3.09 -3.41
C CYS A 24 5.40 -3.98 -4.25
N PHE A 25 6.12 -3.36 -5.18
CA PHE A 25 7.26 -3.98 -5.84
C PHE A 25 8.55 -3.57 -5.11
N ASP A 26 9.31 -4.56 -4.63
CA ASP A 26 10.69 -4.36 -4.18
C ASP A 26 11.60 -4.32 -5.40
N THR A 27 12.14 -3.14 -5.70
CA THR A 27 12.98 -2.90 -6.88
C THR A 27 14.36 -3.55 -6.79
N LEU A 28 14.84 -3.84 -5.58
CA LEU A 28 16.14 -4.47 -5.37
C LEU A 28 16.02 -5.99 -5.55
N ASP A 29 15.08 -6.59 -4.82
CA ASP A 29 14.90 -8.04 -4.78
C ASP A 29 13.99 -8.57 -5.91
N LYS A 30 13.35 -7.66 -6.65
CA LYS A 30 12.40 -7.94 -7.74
C LYS A 30 11.23 -8.82 -7.30
N GLN A 31 10.70 -8.55 -6.12
CA GLN A 31 9.61 -9.32 -5.51
C GLN A 31 8.39 -8.45 -5.20
N ILE A 32 7.22 -9.09 -5.15
CA ILE A 32 5.99 -8.46 -4.68
C ILE A 32 5.89 -8.63 -3.17
N VAL A 33 5.75 -7.51 -2.47
CA VAL A 33 5.45 -7.48 -1.04
C VAL A 33 3.98 -7.14 -0.86
N THR A 34 3.26 -7.94 -0.08
CA THR A 34 1.84 -7.73 0.23
C THR A 34 1.69 -7.39 1.70
N ILE A 35 1.01 -6.29 1.98
CA ILE A 35 0.90 -5.73 3.33
C ILE A 35 -0.56 -5.48 3.65
N PRO A 36 -1.17 -6.22 4.58
CA PRO A 36 -2.46 -5.85 5.15
C PRO A 36 -2.24 -4.72 6.15
N ILE A 37 -2.78 -3.54 5.85
CA ILE A 37 -2.74 -2.36 6.73
C ILE A 37 -4.14 -2.15 7.28
N TYR A 38 -4.26 -1.98 8.60
CA TYR A 38 -5.55 -1.66 9.19
C TYR A 38 -6.04 -0.31 8.65
N SER A 39 -7.31 -0.23 8.28
CA SER A 39 -7.91 0.98 7.76
C SER A 39 -9.32 1.20 8.28
N SER A 40 -9.47 2.29 9.03
CA SER A 40 -10.76 2.79 9.51
C SER A 40 -11.35 3.80 8.52
N TYR A 41 -12.45 4.46 8.92
CA TYR A 41 -13.02 5.59 8.20
C TYR A 41 -12.08 6.80 8.13
N GLU A 42 -11.09 6.89 9.02
CA GLU A 42 -10.12 7.99 9.09
C GLU A 42 -8.87 7.76 8.23
N GLY A 43 -8.83 6.65 7.48
CA GLY A 43 -7.71 6.28 6.61
C GLY A 43 -6.97 5.04 7.10
N ILE A 44 -5.73 4.86 6.64
CA ILE A 44 -4.84 3.78 7.04
C ILE A 44 -4.12 4.10 8.35
N ASP A 45 -3.97 3.10 9.21
CA ASP A 45 -3.21 3.18 10.46
C ASP A 45 -1.80 2.60 10.26
N LEU A 46 -0.80 3.49 10.28
CA LEU A 46 0.62 3.14 10.19
C LEU A 46 1.30 2.96 11.56
N GLN A 47 0.60 3.23 12.66
CA GLN A 47 1.11 3.07 14.02
C GLN A 47 0.87 1.67 14.59
N HIS A 48 0.03 0.88 13.92
CA HIS A 48 -0.24 -0.52 14.25
C HIS A 48 1.04 -1.37 14.27
N GLU A 49 1.13 -2.33 15.19
CA GLU A 49 2.35 -3.12 15.41
C GLU A 49 2.84 -3.84 14.15
N THR A 50 1.93 -4.30 13.30
CA THR A 50 2.26 -4.99 12.06
C THR A 50 3.09 -4.13 11.11
N VAL A 51 2.81 -2.82 11.05
CA VAL A 51 3.56 -1.85 10.22
C VAL A 51 4.94 -1.59 10.83
N LYS A 52 5.03 -1.47 12.16
CA LYS A 52 6.30 -1.25 12.87
C LYS A 52 7.33 -2.38 12.69
N ARG A 53 6.87 -3.61 12.37
CA ARG A 53 7.73 -4.78 12.11
C ARG A 53 8.23 -4.85 10.66
N LEU A 54 7.77 -3.97 9.76
CA LEU A 54 8.21 -3.94 8.37
C LEU A 54 9.64 -3.38 8.25
N PRO A 55 10.36 -3.66 7.15
CA PRO A 55 11.62 -2.98 6.86
C PRO A 55 11.46 -1.46 6.89
N MET A 56 12.42 -0.74 7.50
CA MET A 56 12.35 0.72 7.68
C MET A 56 12.10 1.48 6.37
N GLN A 57 12.70 1.03 5.26
CA GLN A 57 12.48 1.65 3.95
C GLN A 57 11.03 1.50 3.48
N LEU A 58 10.38 0.37 3.80
CA LEU A 58 8.97 0.14 3.47
C LEU A 58 8.05 0.97 4.36
N GLN A 59 8.37 1.11 5.65
CA GLN A 59 7.66 2.02 6.55
C GLN A 59 7.72 3.46 6.03
N ASN A 60 8.90 3.91 5.60
CA ASN A 60 9.08 5.24 5.02
C ASN A 60 8.26 5.42 3.74
N THR A 61 8.29 4.44 2.82
CA THR A 61 7.44 4.47 1.62
C THR A 61 5.95 4.59 1.97
N LEU A 62 5.45 3.82 2.94
CA LEU A 62 4.06 3.91 3.37
C LEU A 62 3.72 5.25 4.00
N LEU A 63 4.65 5.85 4.75
CA LEU A 63 4.48 7.16 5.37
C LEU A 63 4.43 8.28 4.31
N GLU A 64 5.37 8.26 3.36
CA GLU A 64 5.44 9.22 2.25
C GLU A 64 4.21 9.15 1.33
N GLU A 65 3.70 7.94 1.09
CA GLU A 65 2.56 7.69 0.21
C GLU A 65 1.20 7.62 0.94
N LYS A 66 1.17 7.86 2.25
CA LYS A 66 -0.05 7.71 3.08
C LYS A 66 -1.23 8.49 2.53
N GLN A 67 -1.02 9.76 2.19
CA GLN A 67 -2.11 10.60 1.68
C GLN A 67 -2.70 10.02 0.38
N LYS A 68 -1.86 9.56 -0.55
CA LYS A 68 -2.33 8.93 -1.80
C LYS A 68 -3.07 7.62 -1.54
N LEU A 69 -2.66 6.84 -0.55
CA LEU A 69 -3.37 5.63 -0.13
C LEU A 69 -4.75 5.96 0.46
N ASP A 70 -4.84 6.97 1.32
CA ASP A 70 -6.09 7.43 1.93
C ASP A 70 -7.06 7.98 0.88
N ASP A 71 -6.55 8.74 -0.09
CA ASP A 71 -7.32 9.29 -1.21
C ASP A 71 -7.72 8.22 -2.25
N GLY A 72 -7.22 6.98 -2.10
CA GLY A 72 -7.55 5.88 -2.99
C GLY A 72 -6.87 5.94 -4.36
N TYR A 73 -5.77 6.70 -4.52
CA TYR A 73 -5.01 6.82 -5.76
C TYR A 73 -4.58 5.46 -6.33
N TYR A 74 -4.14 4.55 -5.45
CA TYR A 74 -3.70 3.19 -5.80
C TYR A 74 -4.83 2.15 -5.85
N SER A 75 -6.07 2.55 -5.58
CA SER A 75 -7.18 1.61 -5.46
C SER A 75 -7.48 0.94 -6.80
N ILE A 76 -7.55 -0.40 -6.84
CA ILE A 76 -7.96 -1.11 -8.06
C ILE A 76 -9.39 -0.75 -8.51
N ARG A 77 -10.20 -0.10 -7.66
CA ARG A 77 -11.55 0.36 -8.03
C ARG A 77 -11.52 1.54 -8.99
N THR A 78 -10.41 2.28 -9.06
CA THR A 78 -10.24 3.37 -10.03
C THR A 78 -9.81 2.84 -11.40
N TRP A 79 -9.49 1.55 -11.49
CA TRP A 79 -9.06 0.94 -12.74
C TRP A 79 -10.28 0.75 -13.64
N ASN A 80 -10.19 1.26 -14.86
CA ASN A 80 -11.19 0.97 -15.87
C ASN A 80 -10.98 -0.45 -16.38
N ILE A 81 -11.72 -1.41 -15.79
CA ILE A 81 -11.61 -2.85 -16.09
C ILE A 81 -11.88 -3.14 -17.57
N GLU A 82 -12.71 -2.33 -18.24
CA GLU A 82 -13.02 -2.49 -19.67
C GLU A 82 -11.84 -2.13 -20.59
N ASN A 83 -10.78 -1.51 -20.06
CA ASN A 83 -9.57 -1.13 -20.79
C ASN A 83 -8.33 -1.93 -20.38
N LEU A 84 -8.49 -3.04 -19.64
CA LEU A 84 -7.36 -3.88 -19.19
C LEU A 84 -6.94 -4.98 -20.18
N GLY A 85 -7.48 -4.96 -21.41
CA GLY A 85 -7.12 -5.87 -22.50
C GLY A 85 -8.32 -6.63 -23.07
#